data_AF-A0A367ZAB4-F1
#
_entry.id   AF-A0A367ZAB4-F1
#
_cell.length_a   1.000
_cell.length_b   1.000
_cell.length_c   1.000
_cell.angle_alpha   90.00
_cell.angle_beta   90.00
_cell.angle_gamma   90.00
#
_symmetry.space_group_name_H-M   'P 1'
#
loop_
_entity.id
_entity.type
_entity.pdbx_description
1 polymer ?
#
loop_
_entity_poly.entity_id
_entity_poly.type
_entity_poly.pdbx_seq_one_letter_code
_entity_poly.pdbx_strand_id
1 'polypeptide(L)'
;MIQPDSPWEATVATDSYSVGRLAVRTAAALVAGEKVDKYLLVRPELITRQFLLENNITNMDELIKALPALGESSLNWFPWMCTLVQQ
;
A
#
# COMPACT_ATOMS: atom_id res chain seq x y z
N MET A 1 12.34 -3.49 12.18
CA MET A 1 12.77 -2.67 11.01
C MET A 1 14.08 -1.92 11.25
N ILE A 2 14.43 -1.57 12.50
CA ILE A 2 15.63 -0.77 12.85
C ILE A 2 16.72 -1.57 13.56
N GLN A 3 17.10 -2.74 13.04
CA GLN A 3 18.11 -3.57 13.70
C GLN A 3 19.46 -2.82 13.84
N PRO A 4 20.12 -2.86 15.03
CA PRO A 4 21.46 -2.31 15.22
C PRO A 4 22.47 -2.98 14.28
N ASP A 5 23.47 -2.20 13.83
CA ASP A 5 24.56 -2.66 12.96
C ASP A 5 24.11 -3.39 11.67
N SER A 6 22.88 -3.09 11.21
CA SER A 6 22.36 -3.63 9.95
C SER A 6 23.05 -2.98 8.74
N PRO A 7 23.57 -3.76 7.78
CA PRO A 7 24.12 -3.25 6.53
C PRO A 7 23.04 -2.88 5.50
N TRP A 8 21.75 -3.03 5.83
CA TRP A 8 20.65 -2.74 4.91
C TRP A 8 20.28 -1.25 4.93
N GLU A 9 20.77 -0.50 3.95
CA GLU A 9 20.64 0.97 3.90
C GLU A 9 19.33 1.49 3.30
N ALA A 10 18.74 0.78 2.33
CA ALA A 10 17.51 1.21 1.69
C ALA A 10 16.75 0.06 1.02
N THR A 11 15.45 0.25 0.82
CA THR A 11 14.58 -0.58 -0.02
C THR A 11 13.63 0.30 -0.83
N VAL A 12 13.14 -0.21 -1.96
CA VAL A 12 12.05 0.41 -2.73
C VAL A 12 10.90 -0.58 -2.76
N ALA A 13 9.72 -0.18 -2.27
CA ALA A 13 8.62 -1.11 -2.04
C ALA A 13 7.24 -0.44 -2.14
N THR A 14 6.22 -1.29 -2.20
CA THR A 14 4.80 -0.94 -2.00
C THR A 14 4.28 -1.69 -0.78
N ASP A 15 3.19 -1.24 -0.16
CA ASP A 15 2.50 -2.05 0.84
C ASP A 15 1.79 -3.26 0.20
N SER A 16 2.33 -4.45 0.43
CA SER A 16 1.77 -5.70 -0.09
C SER A 16 0.36 -6.00 0.42
N TYR A 17 -0.01 -5.51 1.60
CA TYR A 17 -1.38 -5.66 2.13
C TYR A 17 -2.37 -4.87 1.26
N SER A 18 -2.05 -3.60 0.98
CA SER A 18 -2.82 -2.75 0.06
C SER A 18 -2.85 -3.28 -1.37
N VAL A 19 -1.74 -3.86 -1.88
CA VAL A 19 -1.71 -4.51 -3.21
C VAL A 19 -2.65 -5.71 -3.27
N GLY A 20 -2.67 -6.56 -2.23
CA GLY A 20 -3.59 -7.70 -2.14
C GLY A 20 -5.06 -7.27 -2.14
N ARG A 21 -5.39 -6.21 -1.39
CA ARG A 21 -6.73 -5.60 -1.39
C ARG A 21 -7.13 -5.08 -2.77
N LEU A 22 -6.23 -4.39 -3.46
CA LEU A 22 -6.45 -3.92 -4.82
C LEU A 22 -6.72 -5.08 -5.79
N ALA A 23 -5.99 -6.19 -5.69
CA ALA A 23 -6.18 -7.36 -6.54
C ALA A 23 -7.60 -7.94 -6.38
N VAL A 24 -8.04 -8.19 -5.14
CA VAL A 24 -9.38 -8.73 -4.87
C VAL A 24 -10.48 -7.74 -5.26
N ARG A 25 -10.30 -6.45 -4.95
CA ARG A 25 -11.24 -5.39 -5.33
C ARG A 25 -11.42 -5.30 -6.85
N THR A 26 -10.32 -5.39 -7.60
CA THR A 26 -10.34 -5.39 -9.07
C THR A 26 -11.09 -6.63 -9.60
N ALA A 27 -10.85 -7.80 -9.01
CA ALA A 27 -11.58 -9.01 -9.39
C ALA A 27 -13.09 -8.88 -9.12
N ALA A 28 -13.48 -8.32 -7.98
CA ALA A 28 -14.88 -8.05 -7.66
C ALA A 28 -15.52 -7.04 -8.63
N ALA A 29 -14.78 -6.00 -9.04
CA ALA A 29 -15.21 -5.05 -10.05
C ALA A 29 -15.54 -5.76 -11.38
N LEU A 30 -14.63 -6.63 -11.84
CA LEU A 30 -14.82 -7.42 -13.05
C LEU A 30 -16.04 -8.36 -12.96
N VAL A 31 -16.27 -9.01 -11.81
CA VAL A 31 -17.47 -9.83 -11.58
C VAL A 31 -18.75 -9.01 -11.66
N ALA A 32 -18.74 -7.77 -11.17
CA ALA A 32 -19.85 -6.84 -11.26
C ALA A 32 -20.04 -6.22 -12.67
N GLY A 33 -19.18 -6.55 -13.63
CA GLY A 33 -19.23 -6.01 -15.00
C GLY A 33 -18.60 -4.63 -15.17
N GLU A 34 -17.86 -4.15 -14.18
CA GLU A 34 -17.14 -2.88 -14.27
C GLU A 34 -16.00 -2.96 -15.29
N LYS A 35 -15.71 -1.82 -15.94
CA LYS A 35 -14.52 -1.68 -16.77
C LYS A 35 -13.34 -1.27 -15.89
N VAL A 36 -12.27 -2.06 -15.93
CA VAL A 36 -11.01 -1.77 -15.24
C VAL A 36 -9.92 -1.47 -16.25
N ASP A 37 -8.96 -0.63 -15.87
CA ASP A 37 -7.83 -0.31 -16.72
C ASP A 37 -6.92 -1.52 -16.97
N LYS A 38 -6.25 -1.53 -18.13
CA LYS A 38 -5.33 -2.61 -18.51
C LYS A 38 -4.11 -2.71 -17.58
N TYR A 39 -3.66 -1.57 -17.05
CA TYR A 39 -2.51 -1.49 -16.16
C TYR A 39 -2.92 -0.76 -14.88
N LEU A 40 -2.71 -1.41 -13.74
CA LEU A 40 -2.97 -0.86 -12.41
C LEU A 40 -1.63 -0.68 -11.71
N LEU A 41 -1.08 0.52 -11.78
CA LEU A 41 0.25 0.82 -11.29
C LEU A 41 0.17 1.32 -9.85
N VAL A 42 0.65 0.50 -8.90
CA VAL A 42 0.83 0.91 -7.50
C VAL A 42 2.16 1.66 -7.40
N ARG A 43 2.12 2.87 -6.87
CA ARG A 43 3.31 3.71 -6.72
C ARG A 43 4.26 3.10 -5.68
N PRO A 44 5.51 2.78 -6.04
CA PRO A 44 6.52 2.37 -5.06
C PRO A 44 7.13 3.60 -4.37
N GLU A 45 7.63 3.40 -3.16
CA GLU A 45 8.31 4.42 -2.37
C GLU A 45 9.72 3.98 -1.98
N LEU A 46 10.65 4.94 -1.94
CA LEU A 46 12.00 4.74 -1.39
C LEU A 46 11.94 4.84 0.14
N ILE A 47 12.46 3.82 0.81
CA ILE A 47 12.49 3.74 2.27
C ILE A 47 13.95 3.57 2.68
N THR A 48 14.53 4.58 3.31
CA THR A 48 15.92 4.53 3.80
C THR A 48 15.97 4.11 5.27
N ARG A 49 17.04 3.44 5.67
CA ARG A 49 17.31 3.10 7.08
C ARG A 49 17.34 4.34 7.96
N GLN A 50 17.93 5.43 7.45
CA GLN A 50 17.98 6.72 8.14
C GLN A 50 16.57 7.24 8.47
N PHE A 51 15.65 7.22 7.49
CA PHE A 51 14.26 7.63 7.71
C PHE A 51 13.57 6.81 8.79
N LEU A 52 13.79 5.49 8.80
CA LEU A 52 13.22 4.59 9.82
C LEU A 52 13.75 4.90 11.22
N LEU A 53 15.05 5.19 11.35
CA LEU A 53 15.67 5.53 12.63
C LEU A 53 15.21 6.88 13.16
N GLU A 54 15.21 7.92 12.32
CA GLU A 54 14.80 9.29 12.69
C GLU A 54 13.35 9.33 13.18
N ASN A 55 12.48 8.50 12.62
CA ASN A 55 11.06 8.44 12.96
C ASN A 55 10.73 7.30 13.94
N ASN A 56 11.72 6.57 14.45
CA ASN A 56 11.55 5.41 15.35
C ASN A 56 10.55 4.36 14.83
N ILE A 57 10.57 4.10 13.53
CA ILE A 57 9.63 3.20 12.86
C ILE A 57 10.05 1.75 13.07
N THR A 58 9.21 0.98 13.74
CA THR A 58 9.48 -0.42 14.09
C THR A 58 8.65 -1.42 13.29
N ASN A 59 7.53 -0.98 12.73
CA ASN A 59 6.54 -1.78 12.00
C ASN A 59 5.91 -1.04 10.81
N MET A 60 5.10 -1.76 10.02
CA MET A 60 4.46 -1.21 8.82
C MET A 60 3.37 -0.18 9.11
N ASP A 61 2.63 -0.29 10.21
CA ASP A 61 1.58 0.68 10.55
C ASP A 61 2.17 2.06 10.88
N GLU A 62 3.27 2.07 11.63
CA GLU A 62 4.06 3.28 11.88
C GLU A 62 4.65 3.84 10.59
N LEU A 63 5.18 2.97 9.72
CA LEU A 63 5.73 3.38 8.43
C LEU A 63 4.67 4.04 7.55
N ILE A 64 3.47 3.45 7.44
CA ILE A 64 2.37 4.00 6.63
C ILE A 64 1.86 5.31 7.22
N LYS A 65 1.82 5.46 8.54
CA LYS A 65 1.48 6.74 9.19
C LYS A 65 2.50 7.83 8.90
N ALA A 66 3.79 7.50 8.93
CA ALA A 66 4.89 8.44 8.68
C ALA A 66 5.10 8.72 7.17
N LEU A 67 4.79 7.76 6.31
CA LEU A 67 4.89 7.85 4.85
C LEU A 67 3.55 7.46 4.20
N PRO A 68 2.52 8.33 4.23
CA PRO A 68 1.17 8.01 3.76
C PRO A 68 1.08 7.60 2.28
N ALA A 69 2.08 7.95 1.48
CA ALA A 69 2.16 7.54 0.07
C ALA A 69 2.26 6.01 -0.12
N LEU A 70 2.71 5.27 0.91
CA LEU A 70 2.70 3.80 0.93
C LEU A 70 1.32 3.19 1.22
N GLY A 71 0.36 3.99 1.68
CA GLY A 71 -0.96 3.52 2.10
C GLY A 71 -1.86 3.07 0.95
N GLU A 72 -3.12 2.77 1.28
CA GLU A 72 -4.07 2.23 0.31
C GLU A 72 -4.31 3.19 -0.86
N SER A 73 -4.10 2.69 -2.09
CA SER A 73 -4.36 3.45 -3.31
C SER A 73 -5.87 3.66 -3.54
N SER A 74 -6.25 4.76 -4.17
CA SER A 74 -7.62 5.02 -4.64
C SER A 74 -8.04 4.17 -5.85
N LEU A 75 -7.17 3.30 -6.37
CA LEU A 75 -7.42 2.52 -7.57
C LEU A 75 -8.60 1.54 -7.39
N ASN A 76 -9.45 1.51 -8.43
CA ASN A 76 -10.60 0.62 -8.58
C ASN A 76 -11.59 0.65 -7.41
N TRP A 77 -11.74 1.80 -6.75
CA TRP A 77 -12.88 2.06 -5.88
C TRP A 77 -14.08 2.53 -6.70
N PHE A 78 -15.13 1.70 -6.74
CA PHE A 78 -16.41 2.05 -7.35
C PHE A 78 -17.42 2.47 -6.26
N PRO A 79 -18.36 3.39 -6.54
CA PRO A 79 -19.27 3.91 -5.51
C PRO A 79 -20.03 2.83 -4.74
N TRP A 80 -20.48 1.77 -5.41
CA TRP A 80 -21.21 0.67 -4.78
C TRP A 80 -20.35 -0.13 -3.79
N MET A 81 -19.04 -0.19 -4.00
CA MET A 81 -18.12 -0.86 -3.07
C MET A 81 -18.00 -0.10 -1.76
N CYS A 82 -17.98 1.24 -1.82
CA CYS A 82 -17.96 2.09 -0.63
C CYS A 82 -19.22 1.86 0.22
N THR A 83 -20.37 1.67 -0.42
CA THR A 83 -21.62 1.30 0.27
C THR A 83 -21.55 -0.12 0.83
N LEU A 84 -21.04 -1.09 0.07
CA LEU A 84 -20.98 -2.49 0.47
C LEU A 84 -20.10 -2.74 1.70
N VAL A 85 -18.95 -2.05 1.80
CA VAL A 85 -18.01 -2.23 2.93
C VAL A 85 -18.54 -1.63 4.24
N GLN A 86 -19.55 -0.76 4.17
CA GLN A 86 -20.19 -0.15 5.34
C GLN A 86 -21.37 -0.98 5.89
N GLN A 87 -21.81 -2.00 5.16
CA GLN A 87 -22.86 -2.94 5.58
C GLN A 87 -22.28 -4.06 6.44
#